data_AF-A0A7C9EAQ8-F1
#
_entry.id   AF-A0A7C9EAQ8-F1
#
_cell.length_a   1.000
_cell.length_b   1.000
_cell.length_c   1.000
_cell.angle_alpha   90.00
_cell.angle_beta   90.00
_cell.angle_gamma   90.00
#
_symmetry.space_group_name_H-M   'P 1'
#
loop_
_entity.id
_entity.type
_entity.pdbx_description
1 polymer ?
#
loop_
_entity_poly.entity_id
_entity_poly.type
_entity_poly.pdbx_seq_one_letter_code
_entity_poly.pdbx_strand_id
1 'polypeptide(L)'
;MICAELQAPKQLIRDSVSDKSSINVQNASLTQSSRASTLGNSALTFVIDNLADDKADFSSESAADTEAKISIPTSFRLCMANVLISSCQKISDAGKKTFAKRTLPQIIHLTEVIANAAVRAACVQVLFSAVYHLKLVIAPYAHDFLKVALQFLRKETEQERMAGARLMASLMASEDTVAESIARELPEVRSTLLNVSTSDPSPQLRQICQQLLACLSL
;
A
#
# COMPACT_ATOMS: atom_id res chain seq x y z
N MET A 1 8.16 -12.44 18.05
CA MET A 1 8.60 -11.42 19.03
C MET A 1 10.11 -11.36 18.97
N ILE A 2 10.67 -10.18 19.25
CA ILE A 2 12.10 -9.77 19.26
C ILE A 2 12.50 -8.98 18.01
N CYS A 3 12.29 -7.65 18.11
CA CYS A 3 13.11 -6.65 17.43
C CYS A 3 14.33 -6.39 18.32
N ALA A 4 15.54 -6.48 17.76
CA ALA A 4 16.75 -6.01 18.44
C ALA A 4 17.02 -4.56 18.03
N GLU A 5 17.15 -3.69 19.04
CA GLU A 5 17.56 -2.29 18.90
C GLU A 5 19.03 -2.21 18.46
N LEU A 6 19.32 -1.48 17.37
CA LEU A 6 20.68 -1.06 17.05
C LEU A 6 20.96 0.30 17.73
N GLN A 7 21.84 0.29 18.72
CA GLN A 7 22.42 1.49 19.31
C GLN A 7 23.44 2.12 18.35
N ALA A 8 23.32 3.43 18.10
CA ALA A 8 24.32 4.21 17.38
C ALA A 8 25.48 4.63 18.31
N PRO A 9 26.75 4.65 17.85
CA PRO A 9 27.86 5.09 18.69
C PRO A 9 27.83 6.62 18.88
N LYS A 10 27.86 7.05 20.14
CA LYS A 10 28.23 8.42 20.53
C LYS A 10 29.74 8.56 20.38
N GLN A 11 30.21 9.44 19.49
CA GLN A 11 31.57 9.96 19.56
C GLN A 11 31.54 11.42 19.98
N LEU A 12 32.15 11.64 21.14
CA LEU A 12 32.48 12.92 21.75
C LEU A 12 33.48 13.66 20.87
N ILE A 13 33.17 14.91 20.51
CA ILE A 13 34.20 15.89 20.17
C ILE A 13 34.17 16.93 21.29
N ARG A 14 35.23 16.92 22.10
CA ARG A 14 35.57 17.96 23.08
C ARG A 14 36.68 18.82 22.48
N ASP A 15 36.54 20.11 22.68
CA ASP A 15 37.32 21.24 22.17
C ASP A 15 38.84 21.19 22.39
N SER A 16 39.61 21.80 21.48
CA SER A 16 40.74 22.68 21.83
C SER A 16 41.25 23.55 20.65
N VAL A 17 41.09 24.87 20.84
CA VAL A 17 42.05 26.00 20.63
C VAL A 17 42.67 26.30 19.24
N SER A 18 42.30 27.51 18.75
CA SER A 18 43.03 28.58 18.03
C SER A 18 44.11 28.24 16.98
N ASP A 19 43.91 28.68 15.73
CA ASP A 19 44.64 29.85 15.22
C ASP A 19 44.07 30.45 13.92
N LYS A 20 44.31 31.76 13.79
CA LYS A 20 43.79 32.69 12.78
C LYS A 20 44.39 32.47 11.38
N SER A 21 43.57 32.50 10.33
CA SER A 21 43.86 33.34 9.15
C SER A 21 42.60 33.55 8.30
N SER A 22 42.49 34.77 7.78
CA SER A 22 41.32 35.37 7.16
C SER A 22 41.34 35.15 5.64
N ILE A 23 40.26 34.62 5.05
CA ILE A 23 39.87 34.92 3.66
C ILE A 23 38.34 35.08 3.60
N ASN A 24 37.95 36.11 2.86
CA ASN A 24 36.66 36.79 2.84
C ASN A 24 35.76 36.26 1.70
N VAL A 25 34.45 36.42 1.89
CA VAL A 25 33.42 36.71 0.86
C VAL A 25 32.73 35.57 0.08
N GLN A 26 31.39 35.58 0.25
CA GLN A 26 30.27 35.29 -0.68
C GLN A 26 29.64 33.89 -0.79
N ASN A 27 28.40 33.85 -0.28
CA ASN A 27 27.16 33.41 -0.94
C ASN A 27 27.15 32.05 -1.66
N ALA A 28 26.58 31.06 -0.97
CA ALA A 28 25.80 30.00 -1.62
C ALA A 28 24.68 29.50 -0.69
N SER A 29 23.69 30.35 -0.47
CA SER A 29 22.32 29.88 -0.28
C SER A 29 21.89 29.27 -1.61
N LEU A 30 21.86 27.94 -1.74
CA LEU A 30 21.20 27.22 -2.84
C LEU A 30 20.99 25.74 -2.44
N THR A 31 19.71 25.40 -2.22
CA THR A 31 19.07 24.12 -2.60
C THR A 31 19.53 22.81 -1.94
N GLN A 32 19.07 22.54 -0.71
CA GLN A 32 18.97 21.17 -0.18
C GLN A 32 17.64 20.46 -0.53
N SER A 33 16.70 21.13 -1.20
CA SER A 33 15.38 20.57 -1.54
C SER A 33 15.38 19.61 -2.75
N SER A 34 16.37 19.71 -3.64
CA SER A 34 16.35 18.95 -4.91
C SER A 34 16.77 17.48 -4.74
N ARG A 35 17.80 17.19 -3.92
CA ARG A 35 18.42 15.85 -3.88
C ARG A 35 17.55 14.79 -3.17
N ALA A 36 16.75 15.20 -2.19
CA ALA A 36 15.78 14.32 -1.52
C ALA A 36 14.63 13.90 -2.45
N SER A 37 14.23 14.77 -3.38
CA SER A 37 13.13 14.51 -4.31
C SER A 37 13.49 13.47 -5.37
N THR A 38 14.72 13.48 -5.90
CA THR A 38 15.17 12.53 -6.93
C THR A 38 15.40 11.13 -6.36
N LEU A 39 15.95 11.02 -5.14
CA LEU A 39 16.22 9.73 -4.48
C LEU A 39 14.92 9.06 -3.95
N GLY A 40 13.97 9.85 -3.47
CA GLY A 40 12.64 9.34 -3.08
C GLY A 40 11.87 8.77 -4.27
N ASN A 41 12.11 9.29 -5.48
CA ASN A 41 11.50 8.78 -6.69
C ASN A 41 12.03 7.39 -7.06
N SER A 42 13.34 7.16 -6.94
CA SER A 42 13.93 5.85 -7.26
C SER A 42 13.56 4.78 -6.23
N ALA A 43 13.42 5.14 -4.95
CA ALA A 43 13.05 4.19 -3.91
C ALA A 43 11.61 3.67 -4.06
N LEU A 44 10.63 4.56 -4.30
CA LEU A 44 9.25 4.15 -4.51
C LEU A 44 9.10 3.27 -5.76
N THR A 45 9.74 3.66 -6.86
CA THR A 45 9.76 2.87 -8.09
C THR A 45 10.36 1.49 -7.84
N PHE A 46 11.50 1.40 -7.17
CA PHE A 46 12.09 0.12 -6.77
C PHE A 46 11.11 -0.75 -5.98
N VAL A 47 10.44 -0.20 -4.97
CA VAL A 47 9.47 -0.97 -4.16
C VAL A 47 8.31 -1.50 -5.01
N ILE A 48 7.76 -0.68 -5.91
CA ILE A 48 6.66 -1.09 -6.79
C ILE A 48 7.12 -2.15 -7.79
N ASP A 49 8.28 -1.96 -8.42
CA ASP A 49 8.82 -2.91 -9.41
C ASP A 49 9.08 -4.28 -8.78
N ASN A 50 9.66 -4.31 -7.57
CA ASN A 50 9.92 -5.56 -6.86
C ASN A 50 8.62 -6.21 -6.33
N LEU A 51 7.58 -5.43 -6.04
CA LEU A 51 6.26 -5.97 -5.70
C LEU A 51 5.57 -6.60 -6.92
N ALA A 52 5.72 -5.93 -8.08
CA ALA A 52 5.12 -6.28 -9.36
C ALA A 52 5.81 -7.43 -10.10
N ASP A 53 6.99 -7.87 -9.66
CA ASP A 53 7.72 -8.97 -10.30
C ASP A 53 6.97 -10.29 -10.15
N ASP A 54 6.02 -10.47 -11.06
CA ASP A 54 5.10 -11.58 -11.14
C ASP A 54 5.43 -12.43 -12.36
N LYS A 55 6.73 -12.70 -12.51
CA LYS A 55 7.21 -13.72 -13.45
C LYS A 55 6.69 -15.06 -12.97
N ALA A 56 5.46 -15.36 -13.35
CA ALA A 56 5.02 -16.72 -13.50
C ALA A 56 5.97 -17.37 -14.51
N ASP A 57 6.56 -18.49 -14.13
CA ASP A 57 7.20 -19.42 -15.04
C ASP A 57 6.17 -19.87 -16.08
N PHE A 58 5.94 -19.08 -17.12
CA PHE A 58 5.36 -19.58 -18.35
C PHE A 58 6.45 -20.39 -19.02
N SER A 59 6.62 -21.64 -18.57
CA SER A 59 7.39 -22.66 -19.26
C SER A 59 6.70 -22.96 -20.59
N SER A 60 6.93 -22.10 -21.59
CA SER A 60 6.92 -22.52 -22.97
C SER A 60 8.17 -23.36 -23.16
N GLU A 61 7.99 -24.66 -23.34
CA GLU A 61 9.03 -25.56 -23.86
C GLU A 61 9.57 -25.00 -25.19
N SER A 62 10.73 -24.35 -25.13
CA SER A 62 11.64 -24.27 -26.26
C SER A 62 13.05 -24.07 -25.72
N ALA A 63 13.85 -25.11 -25.85
CA ALA A 63 15.24 -25.16 -25.44
C ALA A 63 16.07 -24.10 -26.20
N ALA A 64 16.83 -23.31 -25.44
CA ALA A 64 18.23 -22.94 -25.65
C ALA A 64 18.53 -21.59 -24.97
N ASP A 65 19.48 -21.59 -24.04
CA ASP A 65 20.23 -20.44 -23.52
C ASP A 65 19.43 -19.22 -23.04
N THR A 66 18.39 -19.43 -22.24
CA THR A 66 17.78 -18.34 -21.47
C THR A 66 18.29 -18.40 -20.04
N GLU A 67 19.13 -17.44 -19.64
CA GLU A 67 19.45 -17.19 -18.23
C GLU A 67 18.14 -17.23 -17.45
N ALA A 68 17.98 -18.23 -16.58
CA ALA A 68 16.81 -18.36 -15.74
C ALA A 68 16.69 -17.08 -14.91
N LYS A 69 15.81 -16.17 -15.35
CA LYS A 69 15.63 -14.88 -14.71
C LYS A 69 15.04 -15.16 -13.34
N ILE A 70 15.90 -15.10 -12.32
CA ILE A 70 15.55 -15.40 -10.93
C ILE A 70 14.36 -14.51 -10.54
N SER A 71 13.21 -15.14 -10.33
CA SER A 71 11.99 -14.46 -9.87
C SER A 71 12.18 -14.06 -8.41
N ILE A 72 11.72 -12.86 -8.06
CA ILE A 72 11.81 -12.37 -6.69
C ILE A 72 10.97 -13.27 -5.76
N PRO A 73 11.55 -13.76 -4.63
CA PRO A 73 10.81 -14.58 -3.69
C PRO A 73 9.56 -13.89 -3.15
N THR A 74 8.45 -14.63 -3.01
CA THR A 74 7.19 -14.12 -2.46
C THR A 74 7.36 -13.37 -1.14
N SER A 75 8.22 -13.86 -0.24
CA SER A 75 8.50 -13.19 1.05
C SER A 75 9.05 -11.77 0.85
N PHE A 76 9.93 -11.57 -0.14
CA PHE A 76 10.48 -10.25 -0.45
C PHE A 76 9.42 -9.33 -1.06
N ARG A 77 8.55 -9.85 -1.92
CA ARG A 77 7.41 -9.10 -2.47
C ARG A 77 6.45 -8.65 -1.36
N LEU A 78 6.16 -9.53 -0.41
CA LEU A 78 5.36 -9.19 0.78
C LEU A 78 6.06 -8.13 1.66
N CYS A 79 7.38 -8.15 1.77
CA CYS A 79 8.12 -7.07 2.43
C CYS A 79 7.95 -5.72 1.70
N MET A 80 7.92 -5.70 0.37
CA MET A 80 7.67 -4.46 -0.39
C MET A 80 6.26 -3.90 -0.11
N ALA A 81 5.24 -4.76 -0.03
CA ALA A 81 3.92 -4.33 0.40
C ALA A 81 3.94 -3.74 1.83
N ASN A 82 4.66 -4.37 2.77
CA ASN A 82 4.82 -3.86 4.14
C ASN A 82 5.56 -2.51 4.20
N VAL A 83 6.50 -2.25 3.29
CA VAL A 83 7.14 -0.93 3.15
C VAL A 83 6.11 0.13 2.76
N LEU A 84 5.20 -0.19 1.82
CA LEU A 84 4.13 0.74 1.41
C LEU A 84 3.10 0.95 2.54
N ILE A 85 2.72 -0.10 3.26
CA ILE A 85 1.86 0.01 4.47
C ILE A 85 2.50 0.93 5.50
N SER A 86 3.79 0.71 5.79
CA SER A 86 4.55 1.55 6.73
C SER A 86 4.66 2.99 6.24
N SER A 87 4.74 3.20 4.93
CA SER A 87 4.77 4.52 4.32
C SER A 87 3.43 5.25 4.49
N CYS A 88 2.29 4.58 4.26
CA CYS A 88 0.97 5.13 4.56
C CYS A 88 0.87 5.63 6.01
N GLN A 89 1.38 4.84 6.96
CA GLN A 89 1.34 5.13 8.39
C GLN A 89 2.22 6.31 8.82
N LYS A 90 3.42 6.43 8.24
CA LYS A 90 4.49 7.30 8.75
C LYS A 90 4.74 8.54 7.90
N ILE A 91 4.14 8.64 6.72
CA ILE A 91 4.33 9.81 5.86
C ILE A 91 3.73 11.06 6.50
N SER A 92 4.45 12.17 6.40
CA SER A 92 3.97 13.47 6.87
C SER A 92 2.77 13.95 6.05
N ASP A 93 1.92 14.79 6.64
CA ASP A 93 0.73 15.31 5.96
C ASP A 93 1.05 16.01 4.63
N ALA A 94 2.17 16.75 4.58
CA ALA A 94 2.65 17.40 3.35
C ALA A 94 3.00 16.39 2.23
N GLY A 95 3.40 15.16 2.58
CA GLY A 95 3.78 14.11 1.63
C GLY A 95 2.62 13.26 1.11
N LYS A 96 1.50 13.20 1.86
CA LYS A 96 0.38 12.27 1.59
C LYS A 96 -0.16 12.39 0.16
N LYS A 97 -0.40 13.61 -0.32
CA LYS A 97 -0.95 13.85 -1.67
C LYS A 97 -0.03 13.33 -2.77
N THR A 98 1.26 13.63 -2.67
CA THR A 98 2.26 13.19 -3.66
C THR A 98 2.44 11.68 -3.65
N PHE A 99 2.48 11.08 -2.45
CA PHE A 99 2.57 9.64 -2.31
C PHE A 99 1.33 8.94 -2.88
N ALA A 100 0.13 9.39 -2.52
CA ALA A 100 -1.12 8.82 -3.03
C ALA A 100 -1.17 8.82 -4.56
N LYS A 101 -0.84 9.96 -5.18
CA LYS A 101 -0.81 10.12 -6.64
C LYS A 101 0.11 9.14 -7.36
N ARG A 102 1.23 8.77 -6.74
CA ARG A 102 2.23 7.90 -7.36
C ARG A 102 2.02 6.42 -7.05
N THR A 103 1.52 6.13 -5.86
CA THR A 103 1.41 4.75 -5.36
C THR A 103 0.05 4.14 -5.71
N LEU A 104 -1.06 4.82 -5.45
CA LEU A 104 -2.39 4.19 -5.46
C LEU A 104 -2.80 3.64 -6.85
N PRO A 105 -2.62 4.38 -7.97
CA PRO A 105 -2.95 3.83 -9.28
C PRO A 105 -2.18 2.55 -9.62
N GLN A 106 -0.90 2.50 -9.23
CA GLN A 106 -0.05 1.32 -9.45
C GLN A 106 -0.53 0.15 -8.61
N ILE A 107 -0.83 0.38 -7.32
CA ILE A 107 -1.31 -0.69 -6.44
C ILE A 107 -2.68 -1.21 -6.88
N ILE A 108 -3.61 -0.35 -7.28
CA ILE A 108 -4.90 -0.77 -7.85
C ILE A 108 -4.65 -1.70 -9.05
N HIS A 109 -3.81 -1.29 -9.99
CA HIS A 109 -3.48 -2.13 -11.15
C HIS A 109 -2.86 -3.48 -10.75
N LEU A 110 -1.94 -3.49 -9.78
CA LEU A 110 -1.31 -4.73 -9.29
C LEU A 110 -2.29 -5.71 -8.65
N THR A 111 -3.43 -5.24 -8.11
CA THR A 111 -4.47 -6.15 -7.61
C THR A 111 -5.13 -6.98 -8.72
N GLU A 112 -5.04 -6.54 -9.97
CA GLU A 112 -5.61 -7.23 -11.13
C GLU A 112 -4.59 -8.14 -11.83
N VAL A 113 -3.34 -7.70 -11.96
CA VAL A 113 -2.34 -8.39 -12.80
C VAL A 113 -1.46 -9.41 -12.08
N ILE A 114 -1.34 -9.34 -10.74
CA ILE A 114 -0.54 -10.30 -9.98
C ILE A 114 -1.26 -11.65 -9.89
N ALA A 115 -0.60 -12.73 -10.27
CA ALA A 115 -1.06 -14.11 -10.21
C ALA A 115 -1.06 -14.64 -8.76
N ASN A 116 -0.03 -14.32 -7.97
CA ASN A 116 0.10 -14.81 -6.60
C ASN A 116 -0.98 -14.20 -5.67
N ALA A 117 -1.89 -15.03 -5.19
CA ALA A 117 -3.01 -14.61 -4.34
C ALA A 117 -2.57 -13.93 -3.03
N ALA A 118 -1.48 -14.38 -2.40
CA ALA A 118 -0.98 -13.76 -1.17
C ALA A 118 -0.44 -12.35 -1.43
N VAL A 119 0.26 -12.14 -2.56
CA VAL A 119 0.77 -10.82 -2.96
C VAL A 119 -0.37 -9.90 -3.38
N ARG A 120 -1.38 -10.40 -4.12
CA ARG A 120 -2.61 -9.63 -4.40
C ARG A 120 -3.31 -9.18 -3.13
N ALA A 121 -3.50 -10.08 -2.17
CA ALA A 121 -4.12 -9.75 -0.89
C ALA A 121 -3.29 -8.70 -0.12
N ALA A 122 -1.96 -8.76 -0.19
CA ALA A 122 -1.09 -7.75 0.40
C ALA A 122 -1.23 -6.37 -0.30
N CYS A 123 -1.42 -6.33 -1.62
CA CYS A 123 -1.74 -5.09 -2.34
C CYS A 123 -3.05 -4.46 -1.83
N VAL A 124 -4.09 -5.27 -1.60
CA VAL A 124 -5.35 -4.79 -1.01
C VAL A 124 -5.15 -4.30 0.42
N GLN A 125 -4.26 -4.91 1.20
CA GLN A 125 -3.89 -4.40 2.53
C GLN A 125 -3.18 -3.05 2.47
N VAL A 126 -2.38 -2.78 1.42
CA VAL A 126 -1.82 -1.43 1.17
C VAL A 126 -2.95 -0.42 0.95
N LEU A 127 -3.97 -0.76 0.14
CA LEU A 127 -5.13 0.11 -0.08
C LEU A 127 -5.92 0.35 1.19
N PHE A 128 -6.17 -0.69 2.00
CA PHE A 128 -6.77 -0.55 3.33
C PHE A 128 -6.00 0.42 4.22
N SER A 129 -4.66 0.29 4.26
CA SER A 129 -3.79 1.20 5.00
C SER A 129 -3.86 2.64 4.45
N ALA A 130 -3.99 2.78 3.13
CA ALA A 130 -4.16 4.09 2.51
C ALA A 130 -5.46 4.78 2.95
N VAL A 131 -6.58 4.06 2.98
CA VAL A 131 -7.86 4.62 3.46
C VAL A 131 -7.72 5.15 4.89
N TYR A 132 -7.10 4.36 5.77
CA TYR A 132 -7.01 4.70 7.18
C TYR A 132 -6.05 5.87 7.48
N HIS A 133 -4.90 5.94 6.78
CA HIS A 133 -3.84 6.90 7.13
C HIS A 133 -3.73 8.10 6.19
N LEU A 134 -4.16 7.96 4.93
CA LEU A 134 -4.12 9.06 3.96
C LEU A 134 -5.40 9.91 3.99
N LYS A 135 -6.48 9.43 4.64
CA LYS A 135 -7.69 10.24 4.93
C LYS A 135 -8.30 10.79 3.63
N LEU A 136 -8.89 11.99 3.65
CA LEU A 136 -9.44 12.69 2.47
C LEU A 136 -8.60 12.66 1.19
N VAL A 137 -7.27 12.47 1.28
CA VAL A 137 -6.40 12.36 0.10
C VAL A 137 -6.81 11.21 -0.82
N ILE A 138 -7.49 10.18 -0.30
CA ILE A 138 -7.94 9.03 -1.08
C ILE A 138 -9.26 9.26 -1.84
N ALA A 139 -9.97 10.36 -1.60
CA ALA A 139 -11.27 10.63 -2.24
C ALA A 139 -11.27 10.46 -3.77
N PRO A 140 -10.24 10.87 -4.54
CA PRO A 140 -10.19 10.64 -5.98
C PRO A 140 -10.12 9.17 -6.41
N TYR A 141 -9.80 8.25 -5.49
CA TYR A 141 -9.62 6.82 -5.75
C TYR A 141 -10.70 5.96 -5.07
N ALA A 142 -11.67 6.56 -4.38
CA ALA A 142 -12.64 5.86 -3.55
C ALA A 142 -13.47 4.83 -4.33
N HIS A 143 -13.92 5.19 -5.55
CA HIS A 143 -14.63 4.27 -6.44
C HIS A 143 -13.77 3.08 -6.88
N ASP A 144 -12.50 3.31 -7.22
CA ASP A 144 -11.58 2.23 -7.59
C ASP A 144 -11.34 1.29 -6.41
N PHE A 145 -11.19 1.84 -5.20
CA PHE A 145 -11.03 1.04 -3.99
C PHE A 145 -12.29 0.21 -3.71
N LEU A 146 -13.48 0.77 -3.92
CA LEU A 146 -14.72 0.04 -3.78
C LEU A 146 -14.81 -1.11 -4.78
N LYS A 147 -14.47 -0.85 -6.05
CA LYS A 147 -14.44 -1.87 -7.10
C LYS A 147 -13.48 -3.01 -6.73
N VAL A 148 -12.29 -2.68 -6.24
CA VAL A 148 -11.32 -3.67 -5.73
C VAL A 148 -11.92 -4.46 -4.56
N ALA A 149 -12.56 -3.80 -3.59
CA ALA A 149 -13.17 -4.48 -2.45
C ALA A 149 -14.25 -5.48 -2.88
N LEU A 150 -15.15 -5.08 -3.80
CA LEU A 150 -16.20 -5.92 -4.36
C LEU A 150 -15.63 -7.11 -5.14
N GLN A 151 -14.60 -6.88 -5.95
CA GLN A 151 -13.92 -7.94 -6.69
C GLN A 151 -13.27 -8.96 -5.74
N PHE A 152 -12.63 -8.48 -4.67
CA PHE A 152 -11.92 -9.35 -3.73
C PHE A 152 -12.85 -10.16 -2.84
N LEU A 153 -14.03 -9.63 -2.47
CA LEU A 153 -15.09 -10.39 -1.80
C LEU A 153 -15.55 -11.63 -2.59
N ARG A 154 -15.32 -11.65 -3.91
CA ARG A 154 -15.71 -12.74 -4.82
C ARG A 154 -14.55 -13.69 -5.16
N LYS A 155 -13.37 -13.53 -4.53
CA LYS A 155 -12.19 -14.38 -4.80
C LYS A 155 -12.29 -15.76 -4.15
N GLU A 156 -11.53 -16.72 -4.67
CA GLU A 156 -11.56 -18.12 -4.23
C GLU A 156 -10.86 -18.32 -2.88
N THR A 157 -9.83 -17.53 -2.57
CA THR A 157 -9.10 -17.67 -1.32
C THR A 157 -9.73 -16.84 -0.21
N GLU A 158 -9.81 -17.42 1.00
CA GLU A 158 -10.33 -16.71 2.18
C GLU A 158 -9.51 -15.44 2.49
N GLN A 159 -8.19 -15.50 2.30
CA GLN A 159 -7.29 -14.36 2.55
C GLN A 159 -7.64 -13.16 1.65
N GLU A 160 -7.91 -13.38 0.36
CA GLU A 160 -8.32 -12.31 -0.55
C GLU A 160 -9.69 -11.76 -0.19
N ARG A 161 -10.67 -12.63 0.11
CA ARG A 161 -12.01 -12.19 0.51
C ARG A 161 -11.98 -11.37 1.81
N MET A 162 -11.16 -11.79 2.78
CA MET A 162 -10.95 -11.06 4.03
C MET A 162 -10.31 -9.69 3.78
N ALA A 163 -9.33 -9.59 2.87
CA ALA A 163 -8.74 -8.32 2.49
C ALA A 163 -9.79 -7.38 1.86
N GLY A 164 -10.63 -7.90 0.97
CA GLY A 164 -11.74 -7.16 0.36
C GLY A 164 -12.75 -6.65 1.39
N ALA A 165 -13.16 -7.50 2.34
CA ALA A 165 -14.08 -7.12 3.42
C ALA A 165 -13.51 -6.02 4.32
N ARG A 166 -12.21 -6.07 4.64
CA ARG A 166 -11.55 -5.03 5.44
C ARG A 166 -11.44 -3.71 4.68
N LEU A 167 -11.12 -3.76 3.39
CA LEU A 167 -11.11 -2.56 2.55
C LEU A 167 -12.51 -1.93 2.48
N MET A 168 -13.54 -2.74 2.24
CA MET A 168 -14.96 -2.30 2.27
C MET A 168 -15.30 -1.62 3.60
N ALA A 169 -14.99 -2.27 4.73
CA ALA A 169 -15.23 -1.74 6.06
C ALA A 169 -14.54 -0.38 6.27
N SER A 170 -13.28 -0.26 5.84
CA SER A 170 -12.54 1.00 5.98
C SER A 170 -13.10 2.13 5.13
N LEU A 171 -13.61 1.84 3.93
CA LEU A 171 -14.24 2.83 3.06
C LEU A 171 -15.56 3.32 3.65
N MET A 172 -16.39 2.40 4.15
CA MET A 172 -17.67 2.75 4.78
C MET A 172 -17.50 3.53 6.09
N ALA A 173 -16.39 3.28 6.82
CA ALA A 173 -16.06 3.98 8.05
C ALA A 173 -15.14 5.21 7.84
N SER A 174 -14.89 5.60 6.59
CA SER A 174 -14.06 6.77 6.27
C SER A 174 -14.83 8.07 6.45
N GLU A 175 -14.16 9.20 6.22
CA GLU A 175 -14.77 10.53 6.33
C GLU A 175 -15.97 10.68 5.38
N ASP A 176 -16.99 11.45 5.79
CA ASP A 176 -18.28 11.57 5.09
C ASP A 176 -18.12 11.83 3.60
N THR A 177 -17.21 12.72 3.21
CA THR A 177 -16.95 13.02 1.77
C THR A 177 -16.51 11.79 0.95
N VAL A 178 -15.77 10.87 1.54
CA VAL A 178 -15.36 9.62 0.88
C VAL A 178 -16.54 8.65 0.87
N ALA A 179 -17.25 8.50 1.99
CA ALA A 179 -18.43 7.63 2.09
C ALA A 179 -19.56 8.06 1.12
N GLU A 180 -19.81 9.37 1.01
CA GLU A 180 -20.77 9.97 0.08
C GLU A 180 -20.37 9.75 -1.37
N SER A 181 -19.06 9.76 -1.67
CA SER A 181 -18.59 9.53 -3.05
C SER A 181 -19.01 8.15 -3.56
N ILE A 182 -18.99 7.13 -2.68
CA ILE A 182 -19.36 5.74 -3.01
C ILE A 182 -20.84 5.40 -2.75
N ALA A 183 -21.67 6.40 -2.43
CA ALA A 183 -23.05 6.19 -2.02
C ALA A 183 -23.92 5.60 -3.15
N ARG A 184 -23.57 5.88 -4.42
CA ARG A 184 -24.36 5.42 -5.58
C ARG A 184 -24.28 3.90 -5.77
N GLU A 185 -23.19 3.30 -5.32
CA GLU A 185 -22.88 1.89 -5.44
C GLU A 185 -23.38 1.05 -4.25
N LEU A 186 -23.97 1.69 -3.22
CA LEU A 186 -24.49 1.00 -2.04
C LEU A 186 -25.46 -0.15 -2.33
N PRO A 187 -26.33 -0.11 -3.36
CA PRO A 187 -27.15 -1.26 -3.72
C PRO A 187 -26.33 -2.50 -4.11
N GLU A 188 -25.24 -2.33 -4.87
CA GLU A 188 -24.33 -3.43 -5.24
C GLU A 188 -23.56 -3.92 -4.02
N VAL A 189 -23.09 -3.01 -3.16
CA VAL A 189 -22.42 -3.34 -1.90
C VAL A 189 -23.34 -4.20 -1.03
N ARG A 190 -24.58 -3.76 -0.82
CA ARG A 190 -25.57 -4.49 -0.02
C ARG A 190 -25.83 -5.89 -0.59
N SER A 191 -26.03 -6.00 -1.90
CA SER A 191 -26.24 -7.30 -2.56
C SER A 191 -25.04 -8.24 -2.36
N THR A 192 -23.82 -7.73 -2.57
CA THR A 192 -22.59 -8.52 -2.43
C THR A 192 -22.36 -8.96 -0.99
N LEU A 193 -22.50 -8.06 -0.01
CA LEU A 193 -22.36 -8.37 1.41
C LEU A 193 -23.41 -9.37 1.88
N LEU A 194 -24.66 -9.25 1.41
CA LEU A 194 -25.73 -10.19 1.74
C LEU A 194 -25.38 -11.60 1.26
N ASN A 195 -24.91 -11.74 0.01
CA ASN A 195 -24.47 -13.01 -0.54
C ASN A 195 -23.35 -13.63 0.30
N VAL A 196 -22.27 -12.87 0.57
CA VAL A 196 -21.14 -13.37 1.38
C VAL A 196 -21.59 -13.75 2.79
N SER A 197 -22.47 -12.95 3.41
CA SER A 197 -22.94 -13.21 4.78
C SER A 197 -23.74 -14.51 4.95
N THR A 198 -24.35 -15.01 3.87
CA THR A 198 -25.20 -16.22 3.91
C THR A 198 -24.50 -17.44 3.34
N SER A 199 -23.63 -17.28 2.33
CA SER A 199 -23.06 -18.40 1.58
C SER A 199 -21.57 -18.64 1.80
N ASP A 200 -20.82 -17.70 2.40
CA ASP A 200 -19.37 -17.87 2.52
C ASP A 200 -18.99 -19.00 3.51
N PRO A 201 -17.99 -19.83 3.18
CA PRO A 201 -17.53 -20.89 4.08
C PRO A 201 -16.90 -20.36 5.38
N SER A 202 -16.31 -19.16 5.39
CA SER A 202 -15.63 -18.59 6.56
C SER A 202 -16.63 -17.94 7.53
N PRO A 203 -16.78 -18.47 8.77
CA PRO A 203 -17.68 -17.87 9.76
C PRO A 203 -17.29 -16.43 10.12
N GLN A 204 -15.98 -16.15 10.17
CA GLN A 204 -15.46 -14.83 10.48
C GLN A 204 -15.85 -13.83 9.39
N LEU A 205 -15.71 -14.21 8.12
CA LEU A 205 -16.07 -13.34 7.00
C LEU A 205 -17.59 -13.08 6.96
N ARG A 206 -18.41 -14.10 7.23
CA ARG A 206 -19.87 -13.93 7.38
C ARG A 206 -20.20 -12.90 8.45
N GLN A 207 -19.59 -13.01 9.62
CA GLN A 207 -19.81 -12.08 10.73
C GLN A 207 -19.44 -10.63 10.36
N ILE A 208 -18.30 -10.42 9.71
CA ILE A 208 -17.88 -9.08 9.26
C ILE A 208 -18.90 -8.51 8.27
N CYS A 209 -19.35 -9.30 7.29
CA CYS A 209 -20.32 -8.83 6.30
C CYS A 209 -21.69 -8.51 6.93
N GLN A 210 -22.12 -9.27 7.95
CA GLN A 210 -23.33 -8.95 8.73
C GLN A 210 -23.20 -7.62 9.47
N GLN A 211 -22.04 -7.34 10.08
CA GLN A 211 -21.79 -6.06 10.74
C GLN A 211 -21.84 -4.90 9.73
N LEU A 212 -21.24 -5.06 8.55
CA LEU A 212 -21.29 -4.05 7.50
C LEU A 212 -22.72 -3.80 6.99
N LEU A 213 -23.53 -4.85 6.83
CA LEU A 213 -24.94 -4.73 6.44
C LEU A 213 -25.77 -3.96 7.48
N ALA A 214 -25.47 -4.16 8.77
CA ALA A 214 -26.12 -3.43 9.85
C ALA A 214 -25.81 -1.92 9.76
N CYS A 215 -24.59 -1.55 9.39
CA CYS A 215 -24.20 -0.15 9.18
C CYS A 215 -24.91 0.52 7.99
N LEU A 216 -25.34 -0.24 6.97
CA LEU A 216 -26.06 0.28 5.79
C LEU A 216 -27.58 0.43 5.98
N SER A 217 -28.10 -0.03 7.11
CA SER A 217 -29.54 -0.05 7.39
C SER A 217 -29.97 1.02 8.41
N LEU A 218 -29.06 1.96 8.73
CA LEU A 218 -29.26 3.14 9.55
C LEU A 218 -29.42 4.37 8.65
#